data_AF-S8DVD0-F1
#
_entry.id   AF-S8DVD0-F1
#
_cell.length_a   1.000
_cell.length_b   1.000
_cell.length_c   1.000
_cell.angle_alpha   90.00
_cell.angle_beta   90.00
_cell.angle_gamma   90.00
#
_symmetry.space_group_name_H-M   'P 1'
#
loop_
_entity.id
_entity.type
_entity.pdbx_description
1 polymer ?
#
loop_
_entity_poly.entity_id
_entity_poly.type
_entity_poly.pdbx_seq_one_letter_code
_entity_poly.pdbx_strand_id
1 'polypeptide(L)'
;MAAVRSSSLTSSEMDTYASCPLCEVAQEYDSWQEQLAPLPQVVTISDDTNGIDWNDYYWGYDYWGDDRDKRRSIVRPLPRYITDRIPLELFEHIIGFLRWETQELCSCALVCRAWYHEAQALLFTSVFIRDRQDYEGLASYHRRHLKLGSASPSYLSRTRSLTVCGTGKGKGHDSDSTRDSYIQAIPLVLGWAMRSNLQCLEFRSCLNLPPHRDNHKRFFTHMSRFIELVHLELNDFTFHWFSHLCEMICALPRLRELELVRGSLSSGASTVVTRAGTARRISASQATRGIVRLRLEELGQSLLASLATWISTTDICEQPTHLCLLTKDSGDKPCIESVMDKLGPSLTNLTYYMRSTDRGELSNPLAHCLRLQALTLWIEANPIDSWQGIVTALHEAFSHISSPAIRTLDIMLWLGYSKGGPPASSHPDQEFWDISMEPVHDTISQPLFDCLQTVSLAIRRVSRYAARLTCDAVFTAEDMQSRMRSILQPWDKRGVLTVDCVEDGAGWDWEKDPSGGADPVLHDASNANGDSNGEGPSTSTRSGTQNASS
;
A
#
# COMPACT_ATOMS: atom_id res chain seq x y z
N MET A 1 26.11 1.78 40.28
CA MET A 1 26.58 2.68 39.22
C MET A 1 27.14 1.83 38.09
N ALA A 2 26.27 1.41 37.17
CA ALA A 2 26.68 0.68 35.98
C ALA A 2 26.91 1.70 34.85
N ALA A 3 28.13 1.78 34.34
CA ALA A 3 28.49 2.64 33.22
C ALA A 3 27.77 2.12 31.96
N VAL A 4 26.74 2.83 31.51
CA VAL A 4 26.11 2.61 30.21
C VAL A 4 27.11 3.03 29.15
N ARG A 5 27.73 2.04 28.49
CA ARG A 5 28.53 2.26 27.27
C ARG A 5 27.57 2.69 26.16
N SER A 6 27.47 3.99 25.90
CA SER A 6 26.87 4.52 24.67
C SER A 6 27.76 4.09 23.51
N SER A 7 27.41 3.00 22.83
CA SER A 7 28.03 2.60 21.58
C SER A 7 27.61 3.59 20.49
N SER A 8 28.39 4.65 20.31
CA SER A 8 28.32 5.50 19.12
C SER A 8 28.72 4.65 17.92
N LEU A 9 27.75 4.27 17.10
CA LEU A 9 28.03 3.67 15.79
C LEU A 9 28.72 4.73 14.92
N THR A 10 29.77 4.32 14.23
CA THR A 10 30.49 5.19 13.28
C THR A 10 29.58 5.51 12.10
N SER A 11 29.59 6.76 11.63
CA SER A 11 28.83 7.27 10.45
C SER A 11 28.78 6.29 9.27
N SER A 12 29.85 5.52 9.06
CA SER A 12 29.98 4.52 8.00
C SER A 12 28.95 3.38 8.00
N GLU A 13 28.32 3.01 9.14
CA GLU A 13 27.29 1.94 9.14
C GLU A 13 25.90 2.46 8.75
N MET A 14 25.64 3.77 8.87
CA MET A 14 24.36 4.36 8.46
C MET A 14 24.27 4.53 6.94
N ASP A 15 25.41 4.69 6.25
CA ASP A 15 25.47 5.00 4.82
C ASP A 15 25.17 3.81 3.88
N THR A 16 24.94 2.59 4.40
CA THR A 16 24.77 1.38 3.56
C THR A 16 23.46 0.60 3.76
N TYR A 17 22.49 1.12 4.53
CA TYR A 17 21.19 0.44 4.58
C TYR A 17 20.41 0.71 3.29
N ALA A 18 20.37 -0.28 2.38
CA ALA A 18 19.70 -0.17 1.09
C ALA A 18 18.17 -0.30 1.22
N SER A 19 17.67 -1.34 1.91
CA SER A 19 16.27 -1.53 2.29
C SER A 19 16.12 -2.86 3.07
N CYS A 20 14.89 -3.23 3.42
CA CYS A 20 14.57 -4.55 3.94
C CYS A 20 14.83 -5.58 2.83
N PRO A 21 15.77 -6.54 3.02
CA PRO A 21 16.16 -7.46 1.95
C PRO A 21 15.02 -8.31 1.40
N LEU A 22 13.95 -8.51 2.18
CA LEU A 22 12.76 -9.23 1.71
C LEU A 22 11.86 -8.36 0.85
N CYS A 23 11.68 -7.10 1.23
CA CYS A 23 10.89 -6.15 0.46
C CYS A 23 11.57 -5.81 -0.85
N GLU A 24 12.90 -5.65 -0.87
CA GLU A 24 13.66 -5.40 -2.10
C GLU A 24 13.46 -6.51 -3.12
N VAL A 25 13.59 -7.76 -2.67
CA VAL A 25 13.44 -8.93 -3.52
C VAL A 25 12.00 -9.15 -3.96
N ALA A 26 11.03 -8.83 -3.10
CA ALA A 26 9.61 -8.87 -3.45
C ALA A 26 9.27 -7.78 -4.48
N GLN A 27 9.73 -6.54 -4.27
CA GLN A 27 9.55 -5.43 -5.21
C GLN A 27 10.22 -5.70 -6.56
N GLU A 28 11.42 -6.27 -6.55
CA GLU A 28 12.09 -6.70 -7.79
C GLU A 28 11.23 -7.74 -8.50
N TYR A 29 10.74 -8.75 -7.76
CA TYR A 29 9.86 -9.79 -8.31
C TYR A 29 8.58 -9.24 -8.92
N ASP A 30 7.90 -8.33 -8.22
CA ASP A 30 6.69 -7.66 -8.72
C ASP A 30 7.00 -6.88 -10.01
N SER A 31 8.14 -6.15 -10.05
CA SER A 31 8.58 -5.47 -11.26
C SER A 31 8.90 -6.42 -12.42
N TRP A 32 9.50 -7.58 -12.15
CA TRP A 32 9.73 -8.63 -13.15
C TRP A 32 8.40 -9.21 -13.67
N GLN A 33 7.41 -9.42 -12.79
CA GLN A 33 6.08 -9.88 -13.21
C GLN A 33 5.37 -8.85 -14.10
N GLU A 34 5.53 -7.55 -13.83
CA GLU A 34 4.99 -6.49 -14.70
C GLU A 34 5.63 -6.48 -16.10
N GLN A 35 6.91 -6.85 -16.20
CA GLN A 35 7.63 -6.90 -17.48
C GLN A 35 7.37 -8.19 -18.27
N LEU A 36 7.08 -9.29 -17.58
CA LEU A 36 6.72 -10.55 -18.23
C LEU A 36 5.27 -10.44 -18.72
N ALA A 37 5.10 -10.40 -20.04
CA ALA A 37 3.78 -10.54 -20.66
C ALA A 37 3.04 -11.73 -20.03
N PRO A 38 1.76 -11.58 -19.64
CA PRO A 38 1.06 -12.65 -18.95
C PRO A 38 1.13 -13.92 -19.80
N LEU A 39 1.56 -15.02 -19.18
CA LEU A 39 1.43 -16.33 -19.80
C LEU A 39 -0.03 -16.49 -20.27
N PRO A 40 -0.29 -17.04 -21.47
CA PRO A 40 -1.64 -17.18 -21.99
C PRO A 40 -2.54 -17.79 -20.92
N GLN A 41 -3.62 -17.10 -20.55
CA GLN A 41 -4.54 -17.53 -19.50
C GLN A 41 -5.02 -18.96 -19.79
N VAL A 42 -4.46 -19.93 -19.06
CA VAL A 42 -4.95 -21.29 -19.05
C VAL A 42 -6.09 -21.32 -18.03
N VAL A 43 -7.32 -21.39 -18.56
CA VAL A 43 -8.57 -21.87 -17.95
C VAL A 43 -8.81 -21.41 -16.50
N THR A 44 -9.65 -20.38 -16.34
CA THR A 44 -10.31 -20.03 -15.09
C THR A 44 -11.08 -21.23 -14.53
N ILE A 45 -10.61 -21.75 -13.40
CA ILE A 45 -11.31 -22.74 -12.58
C ILE A 45 -12.28 -21.98 -11.66
N SER A 46 -13.51 -22.48 -11.59
CA SER A 46 -14.71 -21.86 -11.04
C SER A 46 -14.64 -21.43 -9.57
N ASP A 47 -15.38 -20.37 -9.26
CA ASP A 47 -15.77 -19.90 -7.93
C ASP A 47 -16.34 -21.02 -7.06
N ASP A 48 -15.59 -21.47 -6.05
CA ASP A 48 -16.17 -22.11 -4.87
C ASP A 48 -15.51 -21.57 -3.60
N THR A 49 -16.35 -21.22 -2.62
CA THR A 49 -16.06 -20.22 -1.56
C THR A 49 -15.53 -20.81 -0.25
N ASN A 50 -15.04 -22.04 -0.28
CA ASN A 50 -14.39 -22.67 0.87
C ASN A 50 -12.92 -22.93 0.53
N GLY A 51 -12.01 -22.43 1.38
CA GLY A 51 -10.55 -22.50 1.15
C GLY A 51 -10.12 -23.85 0.56
N ILE A 52 -9.57 -23.79 -0.66
CA ILE A 52 -9.23 -24.95 -1.49
C ILE A 52 -8.35 -25.91 -0.69
N ASP A 53 -8.90 -27.08 -0.34
CA ASP A 53 -8.11 -28.22 0.07
C ASP A 53 -7.43 -28.76 -1.20
N TRP A 54 -6.19 -28.32 -1.43
CA TRP A 54 -5.41 -28.67 -2.62
C TRP A 54 -5.18 -30.19 -2.76
N ASN A 55 -5.29 -30.96 -1.68
CA ASN A 55 -5.31 -32.41 -1.81
C ASN A 55 -6.62 -32.89 -2.43
N ASP A 56 -7.74 -32.24 -2.15
CA ASP A 56 -9.03 -32.61 -2.72
C ASP A 56 -9.10 -32.29 -4.21
N TYR A 57 -8.62 -31.09 -4.59
CA TYR A 57 -8.61 -30.62 -5.96
C TYR A 57 -7.77 -31.49 -6.91
N TYR A 58 -6.56 -31.89 -6.51
CA TYR A 58 -5.66 -32.64 -7.40
C TYR A 58 -5.90 -34.15 -7.42
N TRP A 59 -6.56 -34.69 -6.40
CA TRP A 59 -6.71 -36.14 -6.26
C TRP A 59 -8.16 -36.63 -6.20
N GLY A 60 -9.15 -35.72 -6.22
CA GLY A 60 -10.57 -36.02 -6.36
C GLY A 60 -11.17 -36.76 -5.16
N TYR A 61 -11.00 -36.23 -3.94
CA TYR A 61 -11.37 -36.91 -2.71
C TYR A 61 -12.77 -36.56 -2.16
N ASP A 62 -13.41 -35.50 -2.64
CA ASP A 62 -14.72 -35.00 -2.19
C ASP A 62 -15.86 -35.96 -2.55
N TYR A 63 -15.61 -36.89 -3.49
CA TYR A 63 -16.59 -37.90 -3.89
C TYR A 63 -16.60 -39.19 -3.04
N TRP A 64 -15.65 -39.36 -2.10
CA TRP A 64 -15.50 -40.61 -1.36
C TRP A 64 -15.51 -40.36 0.15
N GLY A 65 -16.71 -40.49 0.73
CA GLY A 65 -16.99 -40.25 2.14
C GLY A 65 -15.94 -40.78 3.13
N ASP A 66 -15.50 -39.86 3.98
CA ASP A 66 -15.27 -40.04 5.42
C ASP A 66 -14.14 -40.96 5.92
N ASP A 67 -13.06 -41.17 5.16
CA ASP A 67 -11.89 -41.89 5.66
C ASP A 67 -10.60 -41.05 5.60
N ARG A 68 -10.57 -39.95 6.38
CA ARG A 68 -9.36 -39.11 6.54
C ARG A 68 -8.18 -39.89 7.16
N ASP A 69 -8.43 -40.95 7.90
CA ASP A 69 -7.39 -41.71 8.60
C ASP A 69 -6.65 -42.73 7.72
N LYS A 70 -7.14 -42.98 6.49
CA LYS A 70 -6.45 -43.81 5.49
C LYS A 70 -5.56 -43.01 4.52
N ARG A 71 -5.47 -41.68 4.73
CA ARG A 71 -4.64 -40.74 3.96
C ARG A 71 -3.15 -41.07 4.13
N ARG A 72 -2.63 -41.97 3.30
CA ARG A 72 -1.20 -42.26 3.23
C ARG A 72 -0.47 -41.06 2.64
N SER A 73 0.29 -40.35 3.48
CA SER A 73 1.36 -39.44 3.09
C SER A 73 2.52 -40.20 2.44
N ILE A 74 2.27 -40.93 1.35
CA ILE A 74 3.38 -41.47 0.56
C ILE A 74 3.80 -40.37 -0.40
N VAL A 75 4.50 -39.40 0.18
CA VAL A 75 5.46 -38.61 -0.56
C VAL A 75 6.56 -39.59 -0.99
N ARG A 76 6.39 -40.19 -2.19
CA ARG A 76 7.35 -41.19 -2.70
C ARG A 76 8.72 -40.53 -2.82
N PRO A 77 9.83 -41.24 -2.53
CA PRO A 77 11.14 -40.74 -2.92
C PRO A 77 11.14 -40.49 -4.44
N LEU A 78 11.76 -39.40 -4.89
CA LEU A 78 12.00 -39.16 -6.31
C LEU A 78 12.59 -40.44 -6.93
N PRO A 79 12.18 -40.82 -8.15
CA PRO A 79 12.81 -41.92 -8.84
C PRO A 79 14.33 -41.74 -8.87
N ARG A 80 15.08 -42.77 -8.48
CA ARG A 80 16.55 -42.72 -8.35
C ARG A 80 17.24 -42.13 -9.58
N TYR A 81 16.71 -42.38 -10.78
CA TYR A 81 17.28 -41.83 -12.02
C TYR A 81 17.28 -40.29 -12.10
N ILE A 82 16.41 -39.60 -11.35
CA ILE A 82 16.37 -38.13 -11.25
C ILE A 82 17.25 -37.67 -10.08
N THR A 83 17.07 -38.28 -8.90
CA THR A 83 17.82 -37.93 -7.68
C THR A 83 19.32 -38.20 -7.79
N ASP A 84 19.73 -39.19 -8.58
CA ASP A 84 21.15 -39.49 -8.82
C ASP A 84 21.77 -38.55 -9.87
N ARG A 85 20.96 -37.81 -10.64
CA ARG A 85 21.42 -36.93 -11.74
C ARG A 85 21.43 -35.45 -11.38
N ILE A 86 20.59 -35.03 -10.45
CA ILE A 86 20.44 -33.63 -10.05
C ILE A 86 20.83 -33.52 -8.59
N PRO A 87 21.92 -32.79 -8.27
CA PRO A 87 22.31 -32.50 -6.89
C PRO A 87 21.18 -31.81 -6.10
N LEU A 88 21.13 -32.03 -4.79
CA LEU A 88 20.11 -31.46 -3.91
C LEU A 88 20.10 -29.93 -4.01
N GLU A 89 21.28 -29.33 -4.11
CA GLU A 89 21.49 -27.89 -4.22
C GLU A 89 20.80 -27.29 -5.44
N LEU A 90 20.72 -28.04 -6.55
CA LEU A 90 20.02 -27.59 -7.76
C LEU A 90 18.50 -27.64 -7.57
N PHE A 91 17.96 -28.63 -6.85
CA PHE A 91 16.53 -28.66 -6.54
C PHE A 91 16.14 -27.50 -5.62
N GLU A 92 16.93 -27.26 -4.57
CA GLU A 92 16.72 -26.14 -3.65
C GLU A 92 16.78 -24.80 -4.40
N HIS A 93 17.74 -24.65 -5.32
CA HIS A 93 17.82 -23.45 -6.15
C HIS A 93 16.61 -23.27 -7.08
N ILE A 94 16.16 -24.35 -7.74
CA ILE A 94 14.98 -24.31 -8.64
C ILE A 94 13.72 -23.95 -7.85
N ILE A 95 13.47 -24.63 -6.72
CA ILE A 95 12.29 -24.35 -5.88
C ILE A 95 12.42 -22.94 -5.26
N GLY A 96 13.64 -22.48 -5.00
CA GLY A 96 13.91 -21.13 -4.51
C GLY A 96 13.41 -20.00 -5.43
N PHE A 97 13.31 -20.21 -6.74
CA PHE A 97 12.67 -19.25 -7.66
C PHE A 97 11.16 -19.13 -7.44
N LEU A 98 10.53 -20.16 -6.88
CA LEU A 98 9.11 -20.20 -6.57
C LEU A 98 8.78 -19.63 -5.18
N ARG A 99 9.73 -19.03 -4.47
CA ARG A 99 9.54 -18.57 -3.07
C ARG A 99 8.35 -17.61 -2.86
N TRP A 100 7.88 -16.95 -3.92
CA TRP A 100 6.74 -16.03 -3.91
C TRP A 100 5.46 -16.66 -4.47
N GLU A 101 5.57 -17.84 -5.08
CA GLU A 101 4.52 -18.56 -5.77
C GLU A 101 3.95 -19.67 -4.89
N THR A 102 3.00 -19.28 -4.02
CA THR A 102 2.47 -20.17 -2.97
C THR A 102 1.83 -21.43 -3.55
N GLN A 103 1.13 -21.32 -4.68
CA GLN A 103 0.44 -22.46 -5.31
C GLN A 103 1.43 -23.47 -5.91
N GLU A 104 2.49 -22.97 -6.54
CA GLU A 104 3.57 -23.72 -7.17
C GLU A 104 4.40 -24.42 -6.10
N LEU A 105 4.69 -23.75 -4.98
CA LEU A 105 5.34 -24.36 -3.82
C LEU A 105 4.49 -25.48 -3.20
N CYS A 106 3.18 -25.26 -3.04
CA CYS A 106 2.26 -26.32 -2.60
C CYS A 106 2.32 -27.53 -3.54
N SER A 107 2.32 -27.30 -4.85
CA SER A 107 2.47 -28.36 -5.85
C SER A 107 3.81 -29.09 -5.73
N CYS A 108 4.91 -28.35 -5.53
CA CYS A 108 6.24 -28.92 -5.30
C CYS A 108 6.29 -29.80 -4.05
N ALA A 109 5.59 -29.38 -2.98
CA ALA A 109 5.55 -30.13 -1.74
C ALA A 109 4.90 -31.52 -1.90
N LEU A 110 4.03 -31.69 -2.89
CA LEU A 110 3.34 -32.95 -3.18
C LEU A 110 4.17 -33.92 -4.05
N VAL A 111 5.29 -33.47 -4.65
CA VAL A 111 6.08 -34.28 -5.60
C VAL A 111 6.83 -35.41 -4.91
N CYS A 112 7.73 -35.07 -3.97
CA CYS A 112 8.60 -36.03 -3.31
C CYS A 112 9.11 -35.51 -1.95
N ARG A 113 9.73 -36.39 -1.15
CA ARG A 113 10.09 -36.05 0.24
C ARG A 113 11.17 -34.98 0.32
N ALA A 114 12.11 -34.98 -0.63
CA ALA A 114 13.13 -33.95 -0.72
C ALA A 114 12.49 -32.58 -1.00
N TRP A 115 11.60 -32.51 -2.00
CA TRP A 115 10.90 -31.28 -2.37
C TRP A 115 9.93 -30.82 -1.29
N TYR A 116 9.28 -31.75 -0.58
CA TYR A 116 8.39 -31.45 0.53
C TYR A 116 9.06 -30.59 1.59
N HIS A 117 10.26 -30.97 2.04
CA HIS A 117 10.94 -30.23 3.12
C HIS A 117 11.35 -28.81 2.68
N GLU A 118 11.84 -28.67 1.46
CA GLU A 118 12.28 -27.36 0.94
C GLU A 118 11.09 -26.46 0.61
N ALA A 119 10.10 -26.97 -0.12
CA ALA A 119 8.88 -26.23 -0.41
C ALA A 119 8.17 -25.82 0.89
N GLN A 120 8.12 -26.70 1.90
CA GLN A 120 7.56 -26.34 3.21
C GLN A 120 8.40 -25.25 3.90
N ALA A 121 9.73 -25.31 3.83
CA ALA A 121 10.56 -24.25 4.39
C ALA A 121 10.26 -22.88 3.77
N LEU A 122 10.08 -22.84 2.44
CA LEU A 122 9.75 -21.62 1.69
C LEU A 122 8.32 -21.15 1.97
N LEU A 123 7.34 -22.05 1.98
CA LEU A 123 5.94 -21.75 2.34
C LEU A 123 5.81 -21.12 3.74
N PHE A 124 6.66 -21.49 4.69
CA PHE A 124 6.65 -20.91 6.03
C PHE A 124 7.52 -19.65 6.17
N THR A 125 8.26 -19.26 5.12
CA THR A 125 9.04 -18.02 5.09
C THR A 125 8.14 -16.80 4.96
N SER A 126 7.03 -16.92 4.20
CA SER A 126 5.98 -15.90 4.11
C SER A 126 4.64 -16.51 4.51
N VAL A 127 4.05 -16.02 5.60
CA VAL A 127 2.77 -16.53 6.12
C VAL A 127 1.67 -15.51 5.86
N PHE A 128 0.57 -15.99 5.27
CA PHE A 128 -0.63 -15.20 5.03
C PHE A 128 -1.76 -15.68 5.94
N ILE A 129 -2.42 -14.74 6.62
CA ILE A 129 -3.61 -15.00 7.44
C ILE A 129 -4.73 -14.19 6.82
N ARG A 130 -5.62 -14.85 6.06
CA ARG A 130 -6.73 -14.16 5.37
C ARG A 130 -7.95 -13.97 6.26
N ASP A 131 -8.14 -14.90 7.19
CA ASP A 131 -9.29 -14.92 8.05
C ASP A 131 -8.98 -15.60 9.40
N ARG A 132 -10.04 -15.75 10.20
CA ARG A 132 -9.99 -16.39 11.50
C ARG A 132 -9.62 -17.88 11.43
N GLN A 133 -10.04 -18.59 10.38
CA GLN A 133 -9.78 -20.02 10.24
C GLN A 133 -8.30 -20.26 9.96
N ASP A 134 -7.68 -19.46 9.09
CA ASP A 134 -6.23 -19.47 8.85
C ASP A 134 -5.46 -19.25 10.16
N TYR A 135 -5.86 -18.23 10.93
CA TYR A 135 -5.27 -17.93 12.23
C TYR A 135 -5.43 -19.10 13.21
N GLU A 136 -6.63 -19.66 13.35
CA GLU A 136 -6.89 -20.78 14.26
C GLU A 136 -6.13 -22.04 13.87
N GLY A 137 -5.96 -22.30 12.57
CA GLY A 137 -5.11 -23.35 12.02
C GLY A 137 -3.66 -23.18 12.45
N LEU A 138 -3.11 -21.98 12.25
CA LEU A 138 -1.74 -21.62 12.60
C LEU A 138 -1.48 -21.66 14.11
N ALA A 139 -2.40 -21.11 14.90
CA ALA A 139 -2.36 -21.12 16.36
C ALA A 139 -2.45 -22.57 16.90
N SER A 140 -3.28 -23.42 16.29
CA SER A 140 -3.41 -24.82 16.67
C SER A 140 -2.19 -25.64 16.27
N TYR A 141 -1.58 -25.35 15.12
CA TYR A 141 -0.28 -25.88 14.74
C TYR A 141 0.80 -25.52 15.77
N HIS A 142 0.92 -24.24 16.12
CA HIS A 142 1.88 -23.77 17.13
C HIS A 142 1.67 -24.45 18.50
N ARG A 143 0.43 -24.51 18.98
CA ARG A 143 0.08 -25.15 20.26
C ARG A 143 0.42 -26.64 20.28
N ARG A 144 0.19 -27.36 19.18
CA ARG A 144 0.55 -28.80 19.07
C ARG A 144 2.07 -29.00 19.19
N HIS A 145 2.86 -28.16 18.51
CA HIS A 145 4.33 -28.22 18.61
C HIS A 145 4.84 -27.90 20.00
N LEU A 146 4.25 -26.93 20.70
CA LEU A 146 4.60 -26.63 22.10
C LEU A 146 4.31 -27.81 23.03
N LYS A 147 3.14 -28.46 22.88
CA LYS A 147 2.75 -29.60 23.73
C LYS A 147 3.63 -30.83 23.55
N LEU A 148 4.18 -31.04 22.36
CA LEU A 148 5.02 -32.19 22.06
C LEU A 148 6.42 -32.10 22.68
N GLY A 149 6.79 -30.94 23.25
CA GLY A 149 8.12 -30.74 23.85
C GLY A 149 9.27 -30.95 22.87
N SER A 150 8.98 -31.00 21.57
CA SER A 150 9.98 -31.30 20.55
C SER A 150 10.91 -30.10 20.45
N ALA A 151 12.21 -30.33 20.69
CA ALA A 151 13.27 -29.36 20.45
C ALA A 151 13.41 -28.99 18.95
N SER A 152 12.62 -29.60 18.06
CA SER A 152 12.57 -29.24 16.65
C SER A 152 12.12 -27.79 16.50
N PRO A 153 12.89 -26.95 15.79
CA PRO A 153 12.46 -25.60 15.46
C PRO A 153 11.10 -25.66 14.77
N SER A 154 10.12 -24.93 15.32
CA SER A 154 8.84 -24.73 14.63
C SER A 154 9.13 -24.09 13.27
N TYR A 155 8.48 -24.53 12.19
CA TYR A 155 8.58 -23.83 10.90
C TYR A 155 8.22 -22.33 11.01
N LEU A 156 7.36 -21.95 11.97
CA LEU A 156 7.05 -20.54 12.27
C LEU A 156 8.26 -19.73 12.74
N SER A 157 9.28 -20.38 13.29
CA SER A 157 10.52 -19.69 13.61
C SER A 157 11.27 -19.26 12.36
N ARG A 158 10.98 -19.81 11.18
CA ARG A 158 11.55 -19.39 9.89
C ARG A 158 10.75 -18.29 9.20
N THR A 159 9.57 -17.95 9.72
CA THR A 159 8.74 -16.91 9.13
C THR A 159 9.44 -15.58 9.19
N ARG A 160 9.61 -14.98 8.01
CA ARG A 160 10.24 -13.67 7.84
C ARG A 160 9.25 -12.59 7.42
N SER A 161 8.18 -12.97 6.71
CA SER A 161 7.06 -12.08 6.40
C SER A 161 5.75 -12.64 6.96
N LEU A 162 4.95 -11.80 7.57
CA LEU A 162 3.60 -12.11 8.03
C LEU A 162 2.64 -11.05 7.49
N THR A 163 1.72 -11.46 6.62
CA THR A 163 0.64 -10.60 6.13
C THR A 163 -0.69 -11.06 6.73
N VAL A 164 -1.40 -10.13 7.34
CA VAL A 164 -2.70 -10.37 7.96
C VAL A 164 -3.74 -9.55 7.21
N CYS A 165 -4.67 -10.21 6.56
CA CYS A 165 -5.76 -9.56 5.84
C CYS A 165 -7.05 -9.58 6.67
N GLY A 166 -7.84 -8.53 6.54
CA GLY A 166 -9.20 -8.48 7.03
C GLY A 166 -10.13 -9.06 5.98
N THR A 167 -11.27 -9.59 6.41
CA THR A 167 -12.39 -9.76 5.49
C THR A 167 -12.83 -8.35 5.11
N GLY A 168 -12.40 -7.86 3.95
CA GLY A 168 -12.69 -6.50 3.50
C GLY A 168 -14.15 -6.17 3.75
N LYS A 169 -14.43 -4.97 4.27
CA LYS A 169 -15.80 -4.52 4.51
C LYS A 169 -16.53 -4.51 3.17
N GLY A 170 -17.22 -5.59 2.83
CA GLY A 170 -18.24 -5.58 1.81
C GLY A 170 -19.14 -4.38 2.12
N LYS A 171 -19.28 -3.46 1.16
CA LYS A 171 -19.88 -2.12 1.35
C LYS A 171 -21.36 -2.12 1.78
N GLY A 172 -21.93 -3.25 2.19
CA GLY A 172 -23.31 -3.38 2.62
C GLY A 172 -23.43 -4.32 3.80
N HIS A 173 -24.21 -3.89 4.79
CA HIS A 173 -24.59 -4.56 6.03
C HIS A 173 -23.60 -4.47 7.20
N ASP A 174 -24.12 -3.86 8.29
CA ASP A 174 -23.63 -3.88 9.68
C ASP A 174 -22.72 -5.06 9.97
N SER A 175 -21.42 -4.85 9.74
CA SER A 175 -20.39 -5.84 9.97
C SER A 175 -20.24 -6.01 11.47
N ASP A 176 -20.65 -7.18 11.96
CA ASP A 176 -20.39 -7.65 13.31
C ASP A 176 -18.88 -7.57 13.63
N SER A 177 -18.50 -6.50 14.34
CA SER A 177 -17.12 -6.19 14.75
C SER A 177 -16.45 -7.31 15.56
N THR A 178 -17.18 -8.34 15.98
CA THR A 178 -16.63 -9.48 16.72
C THR A 178 -15.80 -10.43 15.85
N ARG A 179 -15.99 -10.42 14.51
CA ARG A 179 -15.29 -11.33 13.59
C ARG A 179 -13.76 -11.15 13.57
N ASP A 180 -13.29 -9.93 13.80
CA ASP A 180 -11.86 -9.57 13.71
C ASP A 180 -11.10 -9.64 15.04
N SER A 181 -11.71 -10.20 16.10
CA SER A 181 -11.11 -10.31 17.43
C SER A 181 -9.78 -11.09 17.47
N TYR A 182 -9.53 -11.96 16.49
CA TYR A 182 -8.32 -12.79 16.44
C TYR A 182 -7.05 -11.98 16.16
N ILE A 183 -7.15 -10.82 15.50
CA ILE A 183 -6.00 -9.97 15.13
C ILE A 183 -5.27 -9.49 16.39
N GLN A 184 -6.04 -9.15 17.44
CA GLN A 184 -5.47 -8.73 18.72
C GLN A 184 -4.66 -9.83 19.40
N ALA A 185 -4.91 -11.09 19.06
CA ALA A 185 -4.21 -12.25 19.60
C ALA A 185 -2.94 -12.61 18.80
N ILE A 186 -2.71 -12.03 17.61
CA ILE A 186 -1.56 -12.36 16.76
C ILE A 186 -0.22 -12.11 17.48
N PRO A 187 0.06 -10.91 18.03
CA PRO A 187 1.33 -10.70 18.75
C PRO A 187 1.44 -11.56 20.02
N LEU A 188 0.30 -11.87 20.64
CA LEU A 188 0.25 -12.71 21.84
C LEU A 188 0.62 -14.17 21.54
N VAL A 189 0.07 -14.75 20.47
CA VAL A 189 0.21 -16.18 20.14
C VAL A 189 1.40 -16.43 19.23
N LEU A 190 1.56 -15.64 18.17
CA LEU A 190 2.60 -15.84 17.15
C LEU A 190 3.89 -15.10 17.47
N GLY A 191 3.83 -14.05 18.31
CA GLY A 191 5.01 -13.26 18.66
C GLY A 191 6.17 -14.05 19.27
N TRP A 192 5.89 -15.15 19.98
CA TRP A 192 6.95 -16.06 20.44
C TRP A 192 7.45 -17.02 19.37
N ALA A 193 6.54 -17.51 18.53
CA ALA A 193 6.85 -18.47 17.49
C ALA A 193 7.77 -17.86 16.41
N MET A 194 7.58 -16.56 16.11
CA MET A 194 8.24 -15.84 15.01
C MET A 194 9.29 -14.82 15.49
N ARG A 195 9.57 -14.79 16.81
CA ARG A 195 10.38 -13.76 17.48
C ARG A 195 11.72 -13.46 16.80
N SER A 196 12.40 -14.49 16.30
CA SER A 196 13.81 -14.41 15.88
C SER A 196 14.02 -14.13 14.40
N ASN A 197 12.99 -14.15 13.57
CA ASN A 197 13.17 -14.05 12.12
C ASN A 197 12.12 -13.19 11.43
N LEU A 198 11.03 -12.79 12.09
CA LEU A 198 10.03 -11.92 11.48
C LEU A 198 10.62 -10.53 11.23
N GLN A 199 10.74 -10.17 9.96
CA GLN A 199 11.33 -8.92 9.46
C GLN A 199 10.27 -8.00 8.86
N CYS A 200 9.25 -8.56 8.21
CA CYS A 200 8.12 -7.82 7.65
C CYS A 200 6.81 -8.24 8.32
N LEU A 201 6.01 -7.25 8.70
CA LEU A 201 4.68 -7.44 9.25
C LEU A 201 3.74 -6.47 8.57
N GLU A 202 2.68 -7.02 8.01
CA GLU A 202 1.73 -6.27 7.23
C GLU A 202 0.31 -6.56 7.72
N PHE A 203 -0.47 -5.49 7.88
CA PHE A 203 -1.88 -5.55 8.24
C PHE A 203 -2.70 -4.86 7.14
N ARG A 204 -3.51 -5.63 6.40
CA ARG A 204 -4.38 -5.12 5.32
C ARG A 204 -5.84 -5.16 5.75
N SER A 205 -6.47 -3.98 5.84
CA SER A 205 -7.92 -3.81 6.06
C SER A 205 -8.46 -4.50 7.32
N CYS A 206 -7.60 -4.78 8.31
CA CYS A 206 -7.91 -5.63 9.45
C CYS A 206 -7.74 -4.90 10.80
N LEU A 207 -6.94 -3.83 10.85
CA LEU A 207 -6.70 -3.07 12.08
C LEU A 207 -7.81 -2.05 12.30
N ASN A 208 -8.94 -2.51 12.83
CA ASN A 208 -10.04 -1.70 13.32
C ASN A 208 -10.17 -1.88 14.84
N LEU A 209 -9.27 -1.24 15.60
CA LEU A 209 -9.21 -1.43 17.05
C LEU A 209 -10.39 -0.70 17.73
N PRO A 210 -11.32 -1.41 18.41
CA PRO A 210 -12.47 -0.80 19.08
C PRO A 210 -12.05 0.26 20.13
N PRO A 211 -12.94 1.17 20.55
CA PRO A 211 -12.62 2.19 21.56
C PRO A 211 -12.40 1.65 22.98
N HIS A 212 -12.39 0.34 23.24
CA HIS A 212 -12.20 -0.18 24.59
C HIS A 212 -10.72 -0.34 24.96
N ARG A 213 -10.23 0.54 25.84
CA ARG A 213 -8.82 0.72 26.20
C ARG A 213 -8.10 -0.53 26.73
N ASP A 214 -8.80 -1.43 27.41
CA ASP A 214 -8.15 -2.49 28.19
C ASP A 214 -7.58 -3.64 27.35
N ASN A 215 -8.23 -3.99 26.23
CA ASN A 215 -7.75 -5.10 25.39
C ASN A 215 -6.54 -4.70 24.53
N HIS A 216 -6.45 -3.43 24.12
CA HIS A 216 -5.37 -2.92 23.26
C HIS A 216 -4.01 -2.89 23.93
N LYS A 217 -3.98 -2.63 25.24
CA LYS A 217 -2.72 -2.58 25.98
C LYS A 217 -1.95 -3.90 25.85
N ARG A 218 -2.65 -5.04 25.81
CA ARG A 218 -2.01 -6.35 25.61
C ARG A 218 -1.45 -6.50 24.21
N PHE A 219 -2.18 -6.07 23.18
CA PHE A 219 -1.71 -6.11 21.80
C PHE A 219 -0.37 -5.39 21.65
N PHE A 220 -0.28 -4.10 22.05
CA PHE A 220 0.96 -3.33 21.95
C PHE A 220 2.09 -3.86 22.84
N THR A 221 1.76 -4.32 24.06
CA THR A 221 2.76 -4.96 24.93
C THR A 221 3.39 -6.17 24.25
N HIS A 222 2.59 -6.95 23.51
CA HIS A 222 3.08 -8.14 22.81
C HIS A 222 3.72 -7.86 21.46
N MET A 223 3.47 -6.70 20.83
CA MET A 223 4.19 -6.27 19.62
C MET A 223 5.71 -6.21 19.85
N SER A 224 6.15 -5.87 21.07
CA SER A 224 7.56 -5.85 21.45
C SER A 224 8.28 -7.21 21.36
N ARG A 225 7.54 -8.30 21.10
CA ARG A 225 8.12 -9.63 20.86
C ARG A 225 8.70 -9.76 19.45
N PHE A 226 8.26 -8.95 18.49
CA PHE A 226 8.81 -8.93 17.14
C PHE A 226 10.11 -8.09 17.10
N ILE A 227 11.13 -8.58 17.80
CA ILE A 227 12.38 -7.84 18.03
C ILE A 227 13.20 -7.63 16.76
N GLU A 228 13.03 -8.50 15.76
CA GLU A 228 13.70 -8.46 14.46
C GLU A 228 12.91 -7.71 13.39
N LEU A 229 11.75 -7.14 13.74
CA LEU A 229 10.89 -6.48 12.77
C LEU A 229 11.55 -5.20 12.24
N VAL A 230 11.76 -5.16 10.93
CA VAL A 230 12.41 -4.06 10.20
C VAL A 230 11.38 -3.23 9.44
N HIS A 231 10.36 -3.88 8.89
CA HIS A 231 9.32 -3.27 8.07
C HIS A 231 7.94 -3.51 8.70
N LEU A 232 7.17 -2.43 8.87
CA LEU A 232 5.77 -2.46 9.28
C LEU A 232 4.91 -1.72 8.25
N GLU A 233 3.97 -2.44 7.65
CA GLU A 233 2.97 -1.87 6.75
C GLU A 233 1.58 -1.96 7.39
N LEU A 234 0.87 -0.83 7.43
CA LEU A 234 -0.52 -0.74 7.83
C LEU A 234 -1.32 -0.18 6.64
N ASN A 235 -2.23 -0.98 6.11
CA ASN A 235 -3.07 -0.63 4.97
C ASN A 235 -4.55 -0.70 5.36
N ASP A 236 -5.34 0.30 4.98
CA ASP A 236 -6.78 0.42 5.29
C ASP A 236 -7.10 0.25 6.79
N PHE A 237 -6.34 0.93 7.65
CA PHE A 237 -6.47 0.81 9.11
C PHE A 237 -7.26 1.97 9.72
N THR A 238 -7.91 1.71 10.86
CA THR A 238 -8.56 2.74 11.66
C THR A 238 -8.13 2.62 13.12
N PHE A 239 -7.49 3.65 13.64
CA PHE A 239 -7.26 3.77 15.08
C PHE A 239 -8.27 4.69 15.72
N HIS A 240 -8.70 4.35 16.94
CA HIS A 240 -9.52 5.28 17.70
C HIS A 240 -8.70 6.45 18.28
N TRP A 241 -7.44 6.19 18.65
CA TRP A 241 -6.53 7.21 19.16
C TRP A 241 -5.16 7.10 18.50
N PHE A 242 -4.57 8.26 18.18
CA PHE A 242 -3.22 8.33 17.61
C PHE A 242 -2.15 7.71 18.54
N SER A 243 -2.33 7.78 19.86
CA SER A 243 -1.39 7.19 20.82
C SER A 243 -1.17 5.69 20.62
N HIS A 244 -2.16 4.97 20.10
CA HIS A 244 -2.04 3.54 19.80
C HIS A 244 -1.04 3.27 18.66
N LEU A 245 -1.04 4.11 17.63
CA LEU A 245 -0.06 4.04 16.55
C LEU A 245 1.35 4.31 17.10
N CYS A 246 1.52 5.35 17.91
CA CYS A 246 2.81 5.64 18.56
C CYS A 246 3.28 4.46 19.44
N GLU A 247 2.41 3.89 20.26
CA GLU A 247 2.74 2.75 21.13
C GLU A 247 3.19 1.54 20.32
N MET A 248 2.54 1.27 19.19
CA MET A 248 2.92 0.18 18.29
C MET A 248 4.30 0.41 17.67
N ILE A 249 4.55 1.61 17.12
CA ILE A 249 5.84 1.96 16.49
C ILE A 249 6.97 1.90 17.53
N CYS A 250 6.75 2.49 18.72
CA CYS A 250 7.73 2.48 19.80
C CYS A 250 7.99 1.09 20.39
N ALA A 251 7.08 0.13 20.22
CA ALA A 251 7.29 -1.25 20.67
C ALA A 251 8.31 -2.02 19.81
N LEU A 252 8.70 -1.50 18.65
CA LEU A 252 9.46 -2.22 17.62
C LEU A 252 10.89 -1.64 17.50
N PRO A 253 11.87 -2.13 18.28
CA PRO A 253 13.18 -1.49 18.42
C PRO A 253 14.04 -1.47 17.15
N ARG A 254 13.78 -2.39 16.21
CA ARG A 254 14.53 -2.52 14.95
C ARG A 254 13.77 -1.98 13.73
N LEU A 255 12.61 -1.35 13.94
CA LEU A 255 11.82 -0.80 12.86
C LEU A 255 12.61 0.29 12.13
N ARG A 256 12.73 0.14 10.81
CA ARG A 256 13.39 1.09 9.89
C ARG A 256 12.48 1.55 8.78
N GLU A 257 11.47 0.77 8.44
CA GLU A 257 10.55 1.04 7.34
C GLU A 257 9.13 1.05 7.88
N LEU A 258 8.44 2.16 7.65
CA LEU A 258 7.07 2.35 8.09
C LEU A 258 6.23 2.80 6.90
N GLU A 259 5.24 1.98 6.54
CA GLU A 259 4.28 2.29 5.50
C GLU A 259 2.88 2.42 6.12
N LEU A 260 2.27 3.58 5.93
CA LEU A 260 0.93 3.91 6.38
C LEU A 260 0.09 4.27 5.16
N VAL A 261 -0.85 3.40 4.80
CA VAL A 261 -1.65 3.51 3.58
C VAL A 261 -3.14 3.51 3.95
N ARG A 262 -3.90 4.49 3.47
CA ARG A 262 -5.36 4.61 3.64
C ARG A 262 -5.82 4.54 5.10
N GLY A 263 -5.02 5.12 6.01
CA GLY A 263 -5.26 5.11 7.45
C GLY A 263 -6.16 6.26 7.92
N SER A 264 -6.99 6.03 8.94
CA SER A 264 -7.82 7.10 9.52
C SER A 264 -7.90 7.05 11.06
N LEU A 265 -8.28 8.17 11.68
CA LEU A 265 -8.67 8.23 13.09
C LEU A 265 -10.19 8.30 13.22
N SER A 266 -10.80 7.35 13.94
CA SER A 266 -12.26 7.38 14.14
C SER A 266 -12.72 8.45 15.14
N SER A 267 -11.83 8.87 16.04
CA SER A 267 -12.14 9.93 17.00
C SER A 267 -11.69 11.28 16.42
N GLY A 268 -12.66 12.14 16.08
CA GLY A 268 -12.40 13.51 15.66
C GLY A 268 -11.85 14.41 16.79
N ALA A 269 -11.75 13.89 18.02
CA ALA A 269 -11.12 14.61 19.11
C ALA A 269 -9.60 14.61 18.91
N SER A 270 -9.12 15.61 18.16
CA SER A 270 -7.72 16.06 18.17
C SER A 270 -7.41 16.60 19.58
N THR A 271 -7.35 15.69 20.53
CA THR A 271 -6.75 15.94 21.84
C THR A 271 -5.27 16.00 21.55
N VAL A 272 -4.81 17.19 21.15
CA VAL A 272 -3.41 17.52 20.98
C VAL A 272 -2.70 16.93 22.20
N VAL A 273 -1.94 15.86 21.98
CA VAL A 273 -1.23 15.14 23.03
C VAL A 273 -0.26 16.16 23.61
N THR A 274 -0.68 16.81 24.69
CA THR A 274 0.02 17.96 25.24
C THR A 274 1.21 17.39 26.01
N ARG A 275 2.29 17.19 25.24
CA ARG A 275 3.71 17.24 25.58
C ARG A 275 4.00 17.37 27.08
N ALA A 276 4.10 16.25 27.81
CA ALA A 276 4.96 16.10 29.01
C ALA A 276 4.87 14.73 29.69
N GLY A 277 3.69 14.09 29.74
CA GLY A 277 3.45 12.98 30.68
C GLY A 277 3.91 11.60 30.23
N THR A 278 3.65 11.23 28.98
CA THR A 278 3.87 9.87 28.46
C THR A 278 5.25 9.67 27.83
N ALA A 279 5.77 10.67 27.12
CA ALA A 279 7.10 10.61 26.49
C ALA A 279 8.24 10.44 27.51
N ARG A 280 8.08 10.92 28.75
CA ARG A 280 9.12 10.85 29.78
C ARG A 280 9.28 9.47 30.43
N ARG A 281 8.34 8.53 30.21
CA ARG A 281 8.37 7.19 30.83
C ARG A 281 8.80 6.07 29.91
N ILE A 282 8.75 6.24 28.59
CA ILE A 282 9.44 5.33 27.68
C ILE A 282 10.91 5.75 27.73
N SER A 283 11.65 5.16 28.68
CA SER A 283 13.05 5.49 28.91
C SER A 283 13.83 5.45 27.60
N ALA A 284 14.56 6.52 27.32
CA ALA A 284 15.44 6.73 26.17
C ALA A 284 16.53 5.66 25.95
N SER A 285 16.51 4.54 26.69
CA SER A 285 17.50 3.46 26.64
C SER A 285 17.17 2.37 25.61
N GLN A 286 16.05 2.45 24.90
CA GLN A 286 15.71 1.56 23.78
C GLN A 286 15.34 2.39 22.54
N ALA A 287 16.21 3.34 22.19
CA ALA A 287 16.06 4.13 20.98
C ALA A 287 15.86 3.21 19.78
N THR A 288 14.67 3.26 19.19
CA THR A 288 14.44 2.75 17.83
C THR A 288 15.52 3.36 16.94
N ARG A 289 16.13 2.54 16.06
CA ARG A 289 17.32 2.94 15.27
C ARG A 289 17.04 3.97 14.15
N GLY A 290 16.05 4.85 14.34
CA GLY A 290 15.60 5.82 13.36
C GLY A 290 14.80 5.15 12.22
N ILE A 291 13.66 5.74 11.85
CA ILE A 291 12.94 5.35 10.63
C ILE A 291 13.73 5.89 9.44
N VAL A 292 14.13 4.99 8.53
CA VAL A 292 14.92 5.30 7.34
C VAL A 292 14.03 5.51 6.12
N ARG A 293 12.95 4.71 6.01
CA ARG A 293 11.95 4.79 4.93
C ARG A 293 10.57 5.03 5.53
N LEU A 294 9.93 6.10 5.10
CA LEU A 294 8.59 6.47 5.53
C LEU A 294 7.68 6.61 4.31
N ARG A 295 6.58 5.86 4.25
CA ARG A 295 5.54 6.01 3.22
C ARG A 295 4.23 6.41 3.88
N LEU A 296 3.68 7.54 3.48
CA LEU A 296 2.40 8.07 3.93
C LEU A 296 1.51 8.25 2.69
N GLU A 297 0.46 7.44 2.60
CA GLU A 297 -0.41 7.41 1.43
C GLU A 297 -1.87 7.44 1.86
N GLU A 298 -2.63 8.37 1.29
CA GLU A 298 -4.07 8.52 1.47
C GLU A 298 -4.53 8.52 2.94
N LEU A 299 -3.74 9.11 3.82
CA LEU A 299 -4.08 9.22 5.23
C LEU A 299 -5.20 10.25 5.43
N GLY A 300 -6.16 9.95 6.29
CA GLY A 300 -7.17 10.93 6.71
C GLY A 300 -6.51 12.12 7.40
N GLN A 301 -7.03 13.33 7.14
CA GLN A 301 -6.47 14.61 7.61
C GLN A 301 -6.15 14.64 9.11
N SER A 302 -7.02 14.07 9.96
CA SER A 302 -6.81 14.02 11.42
C SER A 302 -5.61 13.15 11.83
N LEU A 303 -5.39 12.04 11.12
CA LEU A 303 -4.25 11.17 11.33
C LEU A 303 -2.97 11.86 10.86
N LEU A 304 -2.98 12.44 9.65
CA LEU A 304 -1.83 13.12 9.08
C LEU A 304 -1.39 14.31 9.94
N ALA A 305 -2.32 15.13 10.44
CA ALA A 305 -2.01 16.25 11.33
C ALA A 305 -1.37 15.79 12.66
N SER A 306 -1.89 14.70 13.23
CA SER A 306 -1.33 14.11 14.45
C SER A 306 0.08 13.56 14.20
N LEU A 307 0.27 12.91 13.06
CA LEU A 307 1.54 12.34 12.64
C LEU A 307 2.59 13.42 12.35
N ALA A 308 2.22 14.49 11.64
CA ALA A 308 3.11 15.63 11.37
C ALA A 308 3.60 16.29 12.67
N THR A 309 2.69 16.46 13.64
CA THR A 309 3.04 16.98 14.97
C THR A 309 4.00 16.04 15.71
N TRP A 310 3.78 14.72 15.62
CA TRP A 310 4.64 13.72 16.26
C TRP A 310 6.02 13.65 15.61
N ILE A 311 6.11 13.66 14.28
CA ILE A 311 7.38 13.71 13.53
C ILE A 311 8.16 14.98 13.91
N SER A 312 7.48 16.13 14.01
CA SER A 312 8.10 17.40 14.38
C SER A 312 8.61 17.45 15.83
N THR A 313 8.03 16.64 16.73
CA THR A 313 8.33 16.67 18.17
C THR A 313 9.17 15.49 18.66
N THR A 314 9.44 14.50 17.81
CA THR A 314 10.20 13.31 18.18
C THR A 314 11.42 13.12 17.31
N ASP A 315 12.40 12.41 17.87
CA ASP A 315 13.67 12.11 17.21
C ASP A 315 13.66 10.75 16.49
N ILE A 316 12.49 10.09 16.44
CA ILE A 316 12.33 8.77 15.81
C ILE A 316 12.56 8.86 14.29
N CYS A 317 12.34 10.04 13.71
CA CYS A 317 12.53 10.33 12.28
C CYS A 317 13.64 11.38 12.07
N GLU A 318 14.74 11.34 12.83
CA GLU A 318 15.82 12.34 12.64
C GLU A 318 16.51 12.27 11.28
N GLN A 319 16.57 11.09 10.65
CA GLN A 319 17.35 10.87 9.43
C GLN A 319 16.68 9.91 8.43
N PRO A 320 15.40 10.07 8.07
CA PRO A 320 14.86 9.32 6.95
C PRO A 320 15.60 9.72 5.68
N THR A 321 16.02 8.73 4.91
CA THR A 321 16.62 8.95 3.59
C THR A 321 15.57 8.85 2.50
N HIS A 322 14.49 8.09 2.75
CA HIS A 322 13.42 7.85 1.80
C HIS A 322 12.08 8.29 2.38
N LEU A 323 11.37 9.13 1.63
CA LEU A 323 10.03 9.58 1.95
C LEU A 323 9.11 9.41 0.75
N CYS A 324 7.96 8.80 0.95
CA CYS A 324 6.88 8.75 -0.03
C CYS A 324 5.64 9.42 0.59
N LEU A 325 5.17 10.51 -0.02
CA LEU A 325 4.00 11.28 0.41
C LEU A 325 2.99 11.34 -0.73
N LEU A 326 1.90 10.59 -0.60
CA LEU A 326 0.83 10.51 -1.59
C LEU A 326 -0.51 10.89 -0.94
N THR A 327 -0.81 12.19 -0.88
CA THR A 327 -2.04 12.71 -0.24
C THR A 327 -2.98 13.30 -1.29
N LYS A 328 -4.27 12.93 -1.26
CA LYS A 328 -5.28 13.41 -2.23
C LYS A 328 -5.97 14.72 -1.82
N ASP A 329 -5.97 15.04 -0.53
CA ASP A 329 -6.71 16.17 0.03
C ASP A 329 -5.85 17.43 0.06
N SER A 330 -6.37 18.55 -0.49
CA SER A 330 -5.68 19.84 -0.45
C SER A 330 -5.63 20.43 0.96
N GLY A 331 -6.51 19.99 1.86
CA GLY A 331 -6.52 20.37 3.27
C GLY A 331 -5.32 19.87 4.08
N ASP A 332 -4.51 18.96 3.51
CA ASP A 332 -3.35 18.35 4.16
C ASP A 332 -2.07 19.18 4.05
N LYS A 333 -2.10 20.24 3.23
CA LYS A 333 -0.93 21.05 2.87
C LYS A 333 -0.09 21.55 4.08
N PRO A 334 -0.67 22.13 5.15
CA PRO A 334 0.12 22.55 6.32
C PRO A 334 0.80 21.38 7.05
N CYS A 335 0.18 20.20 7.03
CA CYS A 335 0.75 19.00 7.66
C CYS A 335 1.93 18.48 6.85
N ILE A 336 1.81 18.48 5.52
CA ILE A 336 2.86 18.11 4.58
C ILE A 336 4.06 19.03 4.73
N GLU A 337 3.84 20.35 4.76
CA GLU A 337 4.90 21.34 5.03
C GLU A 337 5.61 21.03 6.34
N SER A 338 4.87 20.82 7.43
CA SER A 338 5.46 20.47 8.73
C SER A 338 6.30 19.19 8.70
N VAL A 339 5.89 18.16 7.92
CA VAL A 339 6.70 16.95 7.73
C VAL A 339 7.95 17.25 6.91
N MET A 340 7.81 17.99 5.82
CA MET A 340 8.89 18.30 4.88
C MET A 340 9.93 19.24 5.48
N ASP A 341 9.52 20.20 6.30
CA ASP A 341 10.41 21.08 7.07
C ASP A 341 11.32 20.27 8.01
N LYS A 342 10.75 19.25 8.65
CA LYS A 342 11.47 18.41 9.63
C LYS A 342 12.36 17.38 8.95
N LEU A 343 11.87 16.72 7.89
CA LEU A 343 12.54 15.58 7.26
C LEU A 343 13.42 16.00 6.06
N GLY A 344 13.03 17.05 5.34
CA GLY A 344 13.63 17.51 4.08
C GLY A 344 15.15 17.57 4.06
N PRO A 345 15.82 18.14 5.10
CA PRO A 345 17.27 18.22 5.13
C PRO A 345 18.00 16.86 5.09
N SER A 346 17.33 15.77 5.47
CA SER A 346 17.89 14.41 5.49
C SER A 346 17.55 13.55 4.27
N LEU A 347 16.53 13.94 3.51
CA LEU A 347 16.02 13.14 2.38
C LEU A 347 17.03 13.08 1.23
N THR A 348 17.24 11.87 0.72
CA THR A 348 17.95 11.61 -0.55
C THR A 348 16.99 11.16 -1.64
N ASN A 349 15.87 10.54 -1.25
CA ASN A 349 14.89 9.97 -2.16
C ASN A 349 13.50 10.44 -1.73
N LEU A 350 12.76 11.04 -2.66
CA LEU A 350 11.41 11.53 -2.39
C LEU A 350 10.45 11.09 -3.49
N THR A 351 9.32 10.49 -3.10
CA THR A 351 8.15 10.35 -3.95
C THR A 351 7.08 11.31 -3.42
N TYR A 352 6.58 12.20 -4.28
CA TYR A 352 5.68 13.27 -3.87
C TYR A 352 4.50 13.41 -4.83
N TYR A 353 3.29 13.40 -4.27
CA TYR A 353 2.07 13.72 -5.02
C TYR A 353 1.80 15.21 -5.00
N MET A 354 1.76 15.79 -6.18
CA MET A 354 1.49 17.19 -6.40
C MET A 354 0.21 17.32 -7.20
N ARG A 355 -0.77 17.94 -6.56
CA ARG A 355 -1.99 18.35 -7.23
C ARG A 355 -1.80 19.78 -7.72
N SER A 356 -1.95 20.01 -9.03
CA SER A 356 -2.05 21.36 -9.56
C SER A 356 -3.21 22.06 -8.86
N THR A 357 -2.94 23.16 -8.16
CA THR A 357 -4.01 23.94 -7.53
C THR A 357 -4.41 25.07 -8.44
N ASP A 358 -5.71 25.26 -8.67
CA ASP A 358 -6.27 26.31 -9.54
C ASP A 358 -5.92 27.75 -9.10
N ARG A 359 -5.16 27.95 -8.01
CA ARG A 359 -4.97 29.26 -7.36
C ARG A 359 -3.53 29.72 -7.20
N GLY A 360 -2.52 28.99 -7.69
CA GLY A 360 -1.12 29.46 -7.70
C GLY A 360 -0.52 29.76 -6.32
N GLU A 361 -1.16 29.30 -5.25
CA GLU A 361 -0.61 29.33 -3.89
C GLU A 361 -0.07 27.94 -3.57
N LEU A 362 0.89 27.43 -4.33
CA LEU A 362 1.65 26.28 -3.86
C LEU A 362 2.64 26.75 -2.79
N SER A 363 2.58 26.12 -1.63
CA SER A 363 3.75 26.17 -0.75
C SER A 363 4.84 25.36 -1.41
N ASN A 364 6.08 25.65 -1.02
CA ASN A 364 7.24 24.99 -1.58
C ASN A 364 7.81 23.97 -0.57
N PRO A 365 7.15 22.83 -0.31
CA PRO A 365 7.67 21.82 0.61
C PRO A 365 9.01 21.25 0.11
N LEU A 366 9.24 21.27 -1.21
CA LEU A 366 10.48 20.82 -1.83
C LEU A 366 11.66 21.77 -1.54
N ALA A 367 11.42 23.02 -1.12
CA ALA A 367 12.48 23.97 -0.77
C ALA A 367 13.38 23.47 0.38
N HIS A 368 12.83 22.66 1.28
CA HIS A 368 13.54 22.14 2.45
C HIS A 368 14.41 20.93 2.11
N CYS A 369 14.27 20.37 0.90
CA CYS A 369 14.88 19.11 0.51
C CYS A 369 16.19 19.33 -0.27
N LEU A 370 17.22 19.82 0.41
CA LEU A 370 18.47 20.26 -0.23
C LEU A 370 19.37 19.12 -0.72
N ARG A 371 19.18 17.89 -0.23
CA ARG A 371 20.06 16.73 -0.49
C ARG A 371 19.43 15.64 -1.39
N LEU A 372 18.30 15.94 -2.03
CA LEU A 372 17.64 14.98 -2.91
C LEU A 372 18.54 14.58 -4.09
N GLN A 373 18.67 13.27 -4.27
CA GLN A 373 19.35 12.64 -5.39
C GLN A 373 18.36 12.03 -6.37
N ALA A 374 17.24 11.51 -5.86
CA ALA A 374 16.15 10.95 -6.65
C ALA A 374 14.81 11.58 -6.24
N LEU A 375 14.04 12.01 -7.22
CA LEU A 375 12.71 12.60 -7.02
C LEU A 375 11.71 11.94 -7.97
N THR A 376 10.63 11.39 -7.44
CA THR A 376 9.48 10.92 -8.20
C THR A 376 8.30 11.85 -7.96
N LEU A 377 7.86 12.58 -8.98
CA LEU A 377 6.72 13.49 -8.93
C LEU A 377 5.48 12.84 -9.54
N TRP A 378 4.40 12.79 -8.79
CA TRP A 378 3.08 12.41 -9.29
C TRP A 378 2.29 13.69 -9.52
N ILE A 379 2.09 14.07 -10.77
CA ILE A 379 1.45 15.34 -11.13
C ILE A 379 0.07 15.03 -11.68
N GLU A 380 -0.97 15.46 -10.97
CA GLU A 380 -2.34 15.46 -11.51
C GLU A 380 -2.55 16.78 -12.24
N ALA A 381 -2.59 16.73 -13.57
CA ALA A 381 -2.94 17.86 -14.41
C ALA A 381 -4.39 17.69 -14.86
N ASN A 382 -5.22 18.67 -14.58
CA ASN A 382 -6.61 18.67 -15.05
C ASN A 382 -6.60 18.98 -16.56
N PRO A 383 -7.01 18.05 -17.42
CA PRO A 383 -6.97 18.21 -18.87
C PRO A 383 -7.97 19.25 -19.39
N ILE A 384 -8.92 19.71 -18.57
CA ILE A 384 -9.77 20.88 -18.88
C ILE A 384 -8.90 22.13 -19.03
N ASP A 385 -7.78 22.21 -18.30
CA ASP A 385 -6.90 23.38 -18.22
C ASP A 385 -5.99 23.52 -19.45
N SER A 386 -6.21 22.70 -20.48
CA SER A 386 -5.49 22.74 -21.76
C SER A 386 -4.00 22.37 -21.66
N TRP A 387 -3.29 22.48 -22.78
CA TRP A 387 -1.83 22.36 -22.79
C TRP A 387 -1.16 23.40 -21.90
N GLN A 388 -1.78 24.57 -21.71
CA GLN A 388 -1.29 25.63 -20.84
C GLN A 388 -1.29 25.16 -19.38
N GLY A 389 -2.32 24.44 -18.94
CA GLY A 389 -2.40 23.85 -17.60
C GLY A 389 -1.28 22.85 -17.35
N ILE A 390 -0.96 22.00 -18.33
CA ILE A 390 0.15 21.05 -18.21
C ILE A 390 1.50 21.79 -18.11
N VAL A 391 1.75 22.77 -18.99
CA VAL A 391 3.00 23.56 -18.96
C VAL A 391 3.13 24.34 -17.65
N THR A 392 2.02 24.90 -17.16
CA THR A 392 1.98 25.63 -15.90
C THR A 392 2.27 24.71 -14.72
N ALA A 393 1.63 23.54 -14.66
CA ALA A 393 1.85 22.55 -13.60
C ALA A 393 3.30 22.04 -13.59
N LEU A 394 3.89 21.78 -14.76
CA LEU A 394 5.31 21.37 -14.87
C LEU A 394 6.26 22.51 -14.48
N HIS A 395 6.00 23.73 -14.92
CA HIS A 395 6.79 24.89 -14.51
C HIS A 395 6.76 25.09 -12.99
N GLU A 396 5.56 25.05 -12.40
CA GLU A 396 5.36 25.20 -10.96
C GLU A 396 6.09 24.08 -10.19
N ALA A 397 5.91 22.83 -10.63
CA ALA A 397 6.60 21.65 -10.12
C ALA A 397 8.13 21.83 -10.06
N PHE A 398 8.74 22.23 -11.18
CA PHE A 398 10.19 22.37 -11.29
C PHE A 398 10.73 23.57 -10.53
N SER A 399 9.95 24.67 -10.46
CA SER A 399 10.34 25.87 -9.71
C SER A 399 10.48 25.63 -8.20
N HIS A 400 9.87 24.55 -7.71
CA HIS A 400 9.93 24.15 -6.30
C HIS A 400 11.12 23.26 -5.97
N ILE A 401 11.75 22.63 -6.96
CA ILE A 401 12.92 21.78 -6.72
C ILE A 401 14.10 22.68 -6.32
N SER A 402 14.69 22.41 -5.16
CA SER A 402 15.82 23.20 -4.62
C SER A 402 17.12 22.41 -4.45
N SER A 403 17.13 21.11 -4.78
CA SER A 403 18.35 20.29 -4.59
C SER A 403 19.26 20.32 -5.81
N PRO A 404 20.52 20.80 -5.68
CA PRO A 404 21.51 20.73 -6.76
C PRO A 404 22.10 19.32 -6.94
N ALA A 405 21.79 18.40 -6.03
CA ALA A 405 22.31 17.03 -6.03
C ALA A 405 21.43 16.05 -6.82
N ILE A 406 20.34 16.53 -7.42
CA ILE A 406 19.38 15.68 -8.12
C ILE A 406 20.01 15.03 -9.36
N ARG A 407 19.92 13.71 -9.43
CA ARG A 407 20.46 12.88 -10.52
C ARG A 407 19.37 12.19 -11.30
N THR A 408 18.30 11.78 -10.62
CA THR A 408 17.16 11.08 -11.21
C THR A 408 15.89 11.85 -10.92
N LEU A 409 15.11 12.13 -11.97
CA LEU A 409 13.81 12.75 -11.88
C LEU A 409 12.79 11.90 -12.64
N ASP A 410 11.88 11.27 -11.91
CA ASP A 410 10.79 10.49 -12.49
C ASP A 410 9.49 11.28 -12.35
N ILE A 411 8.76 11.45 -13.45
CA ILE A 411 7.54 12.25 -13.51
C ILE A 411 6.42 11.35 -14.00
N MET A 412 5.40 11.17 -13.17
CA MET A 412 4.16 10.49 -13.51
C MET A 412 3.07 11.54 -13.71
N LEU A 413 2.75 11.86 -14.96
CA LEU A 413 1.72 12.83 -15.32
C LEU A 413 0.38 12.12 -15.51
N TRP A 414 -0.55 12.35 -14.59
CA TRP A 414 -1.91 11.85 -14.64
C TRP A 414 -2.83 12.87 -15.30
N LEU A 415 -3.42 12.48 -16.42
CA LEU A 415 -4.44 13.26 -17.12
C LEU A 415 -5.81 12.74 -16.71
N GLY A 416 -6.33 13.27 -15.60
CA GLY A 416 -7.58 12.84 -14.96
C GLY A 416 -8.64 13.93 -14.97
N TYR A 417 -9.88 13.56 -15.26
CA TYR A 417 -11.03 14.47 -15.19
C TYR A 417 -11.67 14.42 -13.79
N SER A 418 -11.92 15.59 -13.18
CA SER A 418 -12.63 15.65 -11.91
C SER A 418 -14.10 15.23 -12.11
N LYS A 419 -14.54 14.24 -11.33
CA LYS A 419 -15.92 13.73 -11.40
C LYS A 419 -16.91 14.87 -11.14
N GLY A 420 -17.64 15.30 -12.17
CA GLY A 420 -18.61 16.39 -12.10
C GLY A 420 -18.13 17.75 -12.62
N GLY A 421 -16.91 17.84 -13.19
CA GLY A 421 -16.51 19.03 -13.95
C GLY A 421 -17.43 19.30 -15.15
N PRO A 422 -17.44 20.52 -15.71
CA PRO A 422 -18.09 20.80 -16.99
C PRO A 422 -17.35 20.07 -18.13
N PRO A 423 -18.07 19.54 -19.14
CA PRO A 423 -17.44 18.84 -20.26
C PRO A 423 -16.30 19.68 -20.82
N ALA A 424 -15.13 19.05 -21.01
CA ALA A 424 -13.91 19.74 -21.43
C ALA A 424 -14.22 20.68 -22.60
N SER A 425 -13.91 21.97 -22.43
CA SER A 425 -14.05 22.93 -23.50
C SER A 425 -13.16 22.47 -24.64
N SER A 426 -13.73 22.46 -25.84
CA SER A 426 -13.03 22.06 -27.04
C SER A 426 -11.96 23.13 -27.35
N HIS A 427 -10.70 22.88 -26.98
CA HIS A 427 -9.59 23.77 -27.29
C HIS A 427 -8.98 23.44 -28.67
N PRO A 428 -8.74 24.45 -29.54
CA PRO A 428 -8.15 24.21 -30.85
C PRO A 428 -6.69 23.78 -30.73
N ASP A 429 -6.22 22.91 -31.64
CA ASP A 429 -4.82 22.47 -31.70
C ASP A 429 -3.80 23.62 -31.79
N GLN A 430 -4.23 24.79 -32.30
CA GLN A 430 -3.42 26.00 -32.38
C GLN A 430 -2.95 26.48 -31.01
N GLU A 431 -3.71 26.21 -29.95
CA GLU A 431 -3.37 26.64 -28.59
C GLU A 431 -1.98 26.15 -28.17
N PHE A 432 -1.59 24.92 -28.53
CA PHE A 432 -0.27 24.39 -28.17
C PHE A 432 0.87 25.26 -28.68
N TRP A 433 0.73 25.79 -29.90
CA TRP A 433 1.77 26.59 -30.55
C TRP A 433 1.82 28.03 -30.03
N ASP A 434 0.75 28.50 -29.41
CA ASP A 434 0.64 29.84 -28.81
C ASP A 434 1.12 29.87 -27.35
N ILE A 435 1.32 28.71 -26.71
CA ILE A 435 1.81 28.62 -25.33
C ILE A 435 3.27 29.04 -25.25
N SER A 436 3.55 29.97 -24.34
CA SER A 436 4.93 30.32 -24.02
C SER A 436 5.60 29.20 -23.22
N MET A 437 6.59 28.56 -23.83
CA MET A 437 7.45 27.56 -23.18
C MET A 437 8.65 28.20 -22.44
N GLU A 438 8.84 29.52 -22.55
CA GLU A 438 9.99 30.23 -21.96
C GLU A 438 10.10 30.01 -20.44
N PRO A 439 9.02 30.11 -19.62
CA PRO A 439 9.14 29.95 -18.17
C PRO A 439 9.62 28.55 -17.76
N VAL A 440 9.07 27.50 -18.38
CA VAL A 440 9.48 26.11 -18.10
C VAL A 440 10.91 25.88 -18.59
N HIS A 441 11.25 26.36 -19.79
CA HIS A 441 12.60 26.23 -20.35
C HIS A 441 13.66 26.93 -19.49
N ASP A 442 13.39 28.15 -19.02
CA ASP A 442 14.29 28.91 -18.15
C ASP A 442 14.50 28.17 -16.82
N THR A 443 13.43 27.62 -16.25
CA THR A 443 13.48 26.88 -14.99
C THR A 443 14.32 25.60 -15.11
N ILE A 444 14.06 24.77 -16.12
CA ILE A 444 14.77 23.49 -16.29
C ILE A 444 16.19 23.64 -16.84
N SER A 445 16.54 24.83 -17.34
CA SER A 445 17.90 25.20 -17.77
C SER A 445 18.75 25.79 -16.64
N GLN A 446 18.20 25.94 -15.43
CA GLN A 446 18.97 26.42 -14.29
C GLN A 446 20.11 25.45 -13.92
N PRO A 447 21.25 25.96 -13.40
CA PRO A 447 22.40 25.14 -13.00
C PRO A 447 22.08 24.05 -11.97
N LEU A 448 20.96 24.20 -11.26
CA LEU A 448 20.43 23.20 -10.34
C LEU A 448 20.29 21.81 -11.00
N PHE A 449 19.92 21.78 -12.29
CA PHE A 449 19.67 20.56 -13.04
C PHE A 449 20.90 20.07 -13.84
N ASP A 450 22.08 20.65 -13.64
CA ASP A 450 23.31 20.24 -14.35
C ASP A 450 23.74 18.82 -13.97
N CYS A 451 23.46 18.39 -12.73
CA CYS A 451 23.77 17.04 -12.24
C CYS A 451 22.78 15.96 -12.69
N LEU A 452 21.68 16.36 -13.34
CA LEU A 452 20.60 15.47 -13.76
C LEU A 452 21.11 14.51 -14.86
N GLN A 453 21.00 13.21 -14.61
CA GLN A 453 21.47 12.13 -15.48
C GLN A 453 20.31 11.49 -16.23
N THR A 454 19.19 11.31 -15.56
CA THR A 454 18.01 10.66 -16.11
C THR A 454 16.76 11.42 -15.73
N VAL A 455 15.91 11.68 -16.71
CA VAL A 455 14.55 12.18 -16.55
C VAL A 455 13.60 11.22 -17.24
N SER A 456 12.72 10.58 -16.48
CA SER A 456 11.65 9.77 -17.04
C SER A 456 10.32 10.52 -16.92
N LEU A 457 9.55 10.57 -18.00
CA LEU A 457 8.19 11.12 -18.01
C LEU A 457 7.24 10.03 -18.50
N ALA A 458 6.44 9.50 -17.57
CA ALA A 458 5.36 8.58 -17.86
C ALA A 458 4.02 9.34 -17.86
N ILE A 459 3.27 9.24 -18.96
CA ILE A 459 1.99 9.91 -19.13
C ILE A 459 0.91 8.85 -19.07
N ARG A 460 0.01 8.97 -18.08
CA ARG A 460 -1.12 8.06 -17.90
C ARG A 460 -2.44 8.76 -18.18
N ARG A 461 -3.24 8.13 -19.05
CA ARG A 461 -4.57 8.59 -19.43
C ARG A 461 -5.62 7.67 -18.80
N VAL A 462 -6.41 8.21 -17.88
CA VAL A 462 -7.48 7.44 -17.25
C VAL A 462 -8.61 7.20 -18.27
N SER A 463 -8.64 5.99 -18.84
CA SER A 463 -9.37 5.66 -20.08
C SER A 463 -10.89 5.82 -20.01
N ARG A 464 -11.50 5.67 -18.82
CA ARG A 464 -12.97 5.64 -18.69
C ARG A 464 -13.65 6.99 -18.94
N TYR A 465 -12.91 8.10 -18.81
CA TYR A 465 -13.39 9.46 -19.06
C TYR A 465 -12.34 10.32 -19.74
N ALA A 466 -11.51 9.71 -20.60
CA ALA A 466 -10.36 10.36 -21.20
C ALA A 466 -10.78 11.72 -21.78
N ALA A 467 -10.41 12.79 -21.07
CA ALA A 467 -10.67 14.13 -21.50
C ALA A 467 -9.92 14.31 -22.82
N ARG A 468 -10.65 14.78 -23.83
CA ARG A 468 -10.01 15.17 -25.08
C ARG A 468 -9.27 16.47 -24.80
N LEU A 469 -7.94 16.44 -24.90
CA LEU A 469 -7.12 17.65 -24.77
C LEU A 469 -7.41 18.65 -25.91
N THR A 470 -7.95 18.19 -27.04
CA THR A 470 -8.40 19.05 -28.16
C THR A 470 -9.71 18.55 -28.78
N CYS A 471 -10.40 19.43 -29.51
CA CYS A 471 -11.72 19.19 -30.09
C CYS A 471 -11.79 17.98 -31.04
N ASP A 472 -10.76 17.80 -31.86
CA ASP A 472 -10.94 17.23 -33.21
C ASP A 472 -10.15 15.94 -33.50
N ALA A 473 -9.23 15.50 -32.63
CA ALA A 473 -8.48 14.26 -32.85
C ALA A 473 -8.22 13.48 -31.56
N VAL A 474 -8.32 12.15 -31.66
CA VAL A 474 -7.72 11.24 -30.68
C VAL A 474 -6.21 11.42 -30.82
N PHE A 475 -5.57 12.07 -29.86
CA PHE A 475 -4.11 12.15 -29.84
C PHE A 475 -3.54 10.75 -29.80
N THR A 476 -2.74 10.42 -30.81
CA THR A 476 -1.90 9.23 -30.74
C THR A 476 -0.93 9.34 -29.57
N ALA A 477 -0.42 8.20 -29.10
CA ALA A 477 0.66 8.18 -28.12
C ALA A 477 1.90 8.92 -28.65
N GLU A 478 2.19 8.85 -29.96
CA GLU A 478 3.33 9.53 -30.58
C GLU A 478 3.19 11.06 -30.58
N ASP A 479 1.99 11.58 -30.90
CA ASP A 479 1.75 13.02 -30.89
C ASP A 479 1.93 13.61 -29.48
N MET A 480 1.44 12.90 -28.46
CA MET A 480 1.61 13.25 -27.05
C MET A 480 3.09 13.25 -26.66
N GLN A 481 3.83 12.20 -27.05
CA GLN A 481 5.26 12.10 -26.78
C GLN A 481 6.03 13.25 -27.44
N SER A 482 5.72 13.56 -28.70
CA SER A 482 6.33 14.65 -29.48
C SER A 482 6.12 16.01 -28.80
N ARG A 483 4.89 16.31 -28.36
CA ARG A 483 4.57 17.56 -27.68
C ARG A 483 5.25 17.68 -26.32
N MET A 484 5.32 16.60 -25.53
CA MET A 484 6.04 16.63 -24.25
C MET A 484 7.55 16.80 -24.42
N ARG A 485 8.15 16.19 -25.44
CA ARG A 485 9.56 16.45 -25.77
C ARG A 485 9.78 17.92 -26.18
N SER A 486 8.81 18.54 -26.84
CA SER A 486 8.87 19.98 -27.14
C SER A 486 8.77 20.86 -25.89
N ILE A 487 7.95 20.49 -24.90
CA ILE A 487 7.84 21.22 -23.61
C ILE A 487 9.14 21.07 -22.79
N LEU A 488 9.75 19.89 -22.83
CA LEU A 488 10.96 19.54 -22.07
C LEU A 488 12.23 19.56 -22.96
N GLN A 489 12.23 20.40 -24.00
CA GLN A 489 13.27 20.42 -25.04
C GLN A 489 14.70 20.60 -24.49
N PRO A 490 14.97 21.45 -23.48
CA PRO A 490 16.30 21.56 -22.88
C PRO A 490 16.86 20.21 -22.38
N TRP A 491 16.04 19.36 -21.78
CA TRP A 491 16.45 18.03 -21.30
C TRP A 491 16.51 17.00 -22.44
N ASP A 492 15.60 17.07 -23.42
CA ASP A 492 15.65 16.24 -24.63
C ASP A 492 16.95 16.47 -25.42
N LYS A 493 17.34 17.74 -25.64
CA LYS A 493 18.61 18.12 -26.29
C LYS A 493 19.85 17.61 -25.54
N ARG A 494 19.78 17.52 -24.22
CA ARG A 494 20.85 16.94 -23.38
C ARG A 494 20.91 15.42 -23.46
N GLY A 495 19.89 14.76 -24.03
CA GLY A 495 19.80 13.31 -24.11
C GLY A 495 19.51 12.64 -22.77
N VAL A 496 18.95 13.37 -21.79
CA VAL A 496 18.62 12.84 -20.46
C VAL A 496 17.14 12.49 -20.32
N LEU A 497 16.29 12.90 -21.27
CA LEU A 497 14.84 12.70 -21.23
C LEU A 497 14.40 11.41 -21.92
N THR A 498 13.62 10.60 -21.21
CA THR A 498 12.78 9.54 -21.78
C THR A 498 11.31 9.90 -21.55
N VAL A 499 10.47 9.68 -22.56
CA VAL A 499 9.03 9.96 -22.49
C VAL A 499 8.27 8.72 -22.92
N ASP A 500 7.42 8.20 -22.04
CA ASP A 500 6.60 7.03 -22.27
C ASP A 500 5.12 7.39 -22.11
N CYS A 501 4.32 7.07 -23.13
CA CYS A 501 2.88 7.24 -23.11
C CYS A 501 2.24 5.88 -22.86
N VAL A 502 1.69 5.65 -21.67
CA VAL A 502 1.01 4.40 -21.34
C VAL A 502 -0.49 4.62 -21.53
N GLU A 503 -1.07 3.94 -22.52
CA GLU A 503 -2.52 3.84 -22.62
C GLU A 503 -2.99 2.80 -21.59
N ASP A 504 -3.86 3.20 -20.66
CA ASP A 504 -4.48 2.31 -19.66
C ASP A 504 -5.47 1.28 -20.29
N GLY A 505 -5.25 0.89 -21.55
CA GLY A 505 -6.06 -0.11 -22.27
C GLY A 505 -5.91 -1.53 -21.72
N ALA A 506 -4.90 -1.80 -20.91
CA ALA A 506 -4.63 -3.10 -20.31
C ALA A 506 -4.87 -3.07 -18.79
N GLY A 507 -6.14 -3.09 -18.37
CA GLY A 507 -6.55 -3.79 -17.13
C GLY A 507 -6.01 -3.33 -15.77
N TRP A 508 -5.36 -2.17 -15.63
CA TRP A 508 -4.99 -1.60 -14.33
C TRP A 508 -6.22 -1.00 -13.63
N ASP A 509 -7.16 -1.86 -13.29
CA ASP A 509 -8.20 -1.51 -12.34
C ASP A 509 -7.55 -1.51 -10.95
N TRP A 510 -7.00 -0.37 -10.53
CA TRP A 510 -6.70 -0.13 -9.11
C TRP A 510 -7.99 -0.15 -8.25
N GLU A 511 -9.17 -0.11 -8.89
CA GLU A 511 -10.48 -0.42 -8.29
C GLU A 511 -10.85 -1.92 -8.30
N LYS A 512 -10.12 -2.79 -9.02
CA LYS A 512 -10.24 -4.25 -8.91
C LYS A 512 -9.23 -4.75 -7.89
N ASP A 513 -9.46 -4.33 -6.67
CA ASP A 513 -9.38 -5.29 -5.58
C ASP A 513 -10.35 -6.45 -5.95
N PRO A 514 -9.98 -7.74 -5.84
CA PRO A 514 -10.87 -8.86 -6.18
C PRO A 514 -12.18 -8.92 -5.36
N SER A 515 -12.43 -7.92 -4.51
CA SER A 515 -13.63 -7.68 -3.73
C SER A 515 -14.71 -6.86 -4.48
N GLY A 516 -14.43 -6.35 -5.68
CA GLY A 516 -15.37 -5.56 -6.49
C GLY A 516 -16.42 -6.39 -7.24
N GLY A 517 -17.47 -6.83 -6.53
CA GLY A 517 -18.64 -7.50 -7.12
C GLY A 517 -19.40 -6.60 -8.11
N ALA A 518 -19.91 -7.23 -9.17
CA ALA A 518 -20.65 -6.62 -10.28
C ALA A 518 -21.78 -5.68 -9.81
N ASP A 519 -21.90 -4.52 -10.45
CA ASP A 519 -23.05 -3.62 -10.30
C ASP A 519 -24.36 -4.37 -10.59
N PRO A 520 -25.41 -4.22 -9.76
CA PRO A 520 -26.70 -4.79 -10.07
C PRO A 520 -27.30 -4.04 -11.26
N VAL A 521 -27.56 -4.78 -12.34
CA VAL A 521 -28.40 -4.36 -13.46
C VAL A 521 -29.73 -3.88 -12.90
N LEU A 522 -29.94 -2.56 -12.95
CA LEU A 522 -31.23 -1.91 -12.71
C LEU A 522 -32.20 -2.40 -13.80
N HIS A 523 -33.01 -3.40 -13.47
CA HIS A 523 -34.19 -3.74 -14.25
C HIS A 523 -35.29 -2.73 -13.93
N ASP A 524 -35.58 -1.88 -14.91
CA ASP A 524 -36.81 -1.09 -14.98
C ASP A 524 -38.02 -2.02 -14.97
N ALA A 525 -38.74 -2.05 -13.84
CA ALA A 525 -40.07 -2.63 -13.76
C ALA A 525 -41.10 -1.54 -14.07
N SER A 526 -41.37 -1.36 -15.36
CA SER A 526 -42.63 -0.78 -15.82
C SER A 526 -43.58 -1.93 -16.16
N ASN A 527 -44.69 -2.05 -15.44
CA ASN A 527 -45.89 -2.60 -16.04
C ASN A 527 -47.16 -2.08 -15.37
N ALA A 528 -48.04 -1.60 -16.24
CA ALA A 528 -49.39 -1.15 -15.99
C ALA A 528 -50.34 -2.33 -15.74
N ASN A 529 -51.37 -2.10 -14.93
CA ASN A 529 -52.78 -2.15 -15.35
C ASN A 529 -53.73 -2.24 -14.14
N GLY A 530 -54.86 -1.54 -14.23
CA GLY A 530 -56.08 -1.96 -13.54
C GLY A 530 -57.05 -0.85 -13.14
N ASP A 531 -57.69 -0.21 -14.13
CA ASP A 531 -58.96 0.49 -13.94
C ASP A 531 -60.07 -0.47 -13.45
N SER A 532 -60.88 -0.04 -12.48
CA SER A 532 -62.32 -0.31 -12.50
C SER A 532 -63.09 0.56 -11.50
N ASN A 533 -64.04 1.32 -12.04
CA ASN A 533 -65.10 2.08 -11.38
C ASN A 533 -66.02 1.21 -10.50
N GLY A 534 -66.64 1.83 -9.49
CA GLY A 534 -67.82 1.31 -8.79
C GLY A 534 -68.41 2.32 -7.80
N GLU A 535 -69.61 2.81 -8.10
CA GLU A 535 -70.37 3.85 -7.38
C GLU A 535 -71.02 3.38 -6.06
N GLY A 536 -70.96 4.25 -5.02
CA GLY A 536 -72.03 4.58 -4.06
C GLY A 536 -72.37 3.61 -2.90
N PRO A 537 -73.23 4.03 -1.93
CA PRO A 537 -73.21 5.29 -1.16
C PRO A 537 -73.46 5.11 0.36
N SER A 538 -73.47 6.23 1.11
CA SER A 538 -74.05 6.44 2.47
C SER A 538 -73.35 5.73 3.66
N THR A 539 -73.16 6.28 4.87
CA THR A 539 -73.80 7.37 5.62
C THR A 539 -72.98 7.65 6.89
N SER A 540 -73.20 8.83 7.49
CA SER A 540 -73.30 9.06 8.95
C SER A 540 -72.02 9.29 9.79
N THR A 541 -71.85 10.58 10.14
CA THR A 541 -71.76 11.13 11.51
C THR A 541 -70.66 10.63 12.46
N ARG A 542 -69.77 11.53 12.91
CA ARG A 542 -69.91 12.25 14.20
C ARG A 542 -68.64 13.06 14.57
N SER A 543 -68.90 14.34 14.83
CA SER A 543 -68.16 15.37 15.57
C SER A 543 -67.16 14.93 16.66
N GLY A 544 -66.10 15.72 16.85
CA GLY A 544 -65.34 15.73 18.12
C GLY A 544 -64.09 16.60 18.11
N THR A 545 -64.28 17.91 18.25
CA THR A 545 -63.28 18.98 18.36
C THR A 545 -62.57 18.97 19.74
N GLN A 546 -61.26 19.27 19.70
CA GLN A 546 -60.52 20.23 20.54
C GLN A 546 -60.31 20.08 22.07
N ASN A 547 -59.05 20.42 22.42
CA ASN A 547 -58.50 21.07 23.62
C ASN A 547 -58.25 20.16 24.85
N ALA A 548 -57.01 19.96 25.29
CA ALA A 548 -56.03 20.90 25.87
C ALA A 548 -56.48 21.45 27.23
N SER A 549 -55.96 20.85 28.32
CA SER A 549 -55.29 21.49 29.48
C SER A 549 -55.32 20.57 30.72
N SER A 550 -54.14 20.08 31.11
CA SER A 550 -53.57 20.01 32.47
C SER A 550 -52.28 19.19 32.43
#